data_AF-A0A0B1MYM8-F1
#
_entry.id   AF-A0A0B1MYM8-F1
#
_cell.length_a   1.000
_cell.length_b   1.000
_cell.length_c   1.000
_cell.angle_alpha   90.00
_cell.angle_beta   90.00
_cell.angle_gamma   90.00
#
_symmetry.space_group_name_H-M   'P 1'
#
loop_
_entity.id
_entity.type
_entity.pdbx_description
1 polymer ?
#
loop_
_entity_poly.entity_id
_entity_poly.type
_entity_poly.pdbx_seq_one_letter_code
_entity_poly.pdbx_strand_id
1 'polypeptide(L)'
;MSEQNIINDIKHHNWKESWLDFSVFLYEQNRLIISGSDDLSYYHTLELIIDTPYYISGVMDWSCDLNEEFIKLSGCTDNAREMLVLEFYSEFELKFKVIAKKISINFDTVFYYKRENLKIGERLAYWIK
;
A
#
# COMPACT_ATOMS: atom_id res chain seq x y z
N MET A 1 -7.87 -14.44 -1.48
CA MET A 1 -7.80 -13.84 -0.13
C MET A 1 -9.10 -13.10 0.08
N SER A 2 -9.79 -13.30 1.20
CA SER A 2 -10.95 -12.47 1.54
C SER A 2 -10.50 -11.04 1.85
N GLU A 3 -11.34 -10.06 1.54
CA GLU A 3 -11.08 -8.61 1.74
C GLU A 3 -10.66 -8.28 3.19
N GLN A 4 -11.20 -9.01 4.15
CA GLN A 4 -10.90 -8.86 5.58
C GLN A 4 -9.48 -9.28 5.98
N ASN A 5 -8.78 -10.07 5.16
CA ASN A 5 -7.43 -10.51 5.49
C ASN A 5 -6.41 -9.39 5.30
N ILE A 6 -6.52 -8.58 4.24
CA ILE A 6 -5.53 -7.53 3.95
C ILE A 6 -5.46 -6.49 5.06
N ILE A 7 -6.62 -5.96 5.48
CA ILE A 7 -6.69 -4.92 6.51
C ILE A 7 -6.16 -5.46 7.85
N ASN A 8 -6.53 -6.69 8.19
CA ASN A 8 -6.07 -7.33 9.41
C ASN A 8 -4.56 -7.62 9.35
N ASP A 9 -4.04 -8.08 8.22
CA ASP A 9 -2.61 -8.34 8.04
C ASP A 9 -1.80 -7.05 8.21
N ILE A 10 -2.29 -5.91 7.70
CA ILE A 10 -1.66 -4.60 7.91
C ILE A 10 -1.77 -4.21 9.39
N LYS A 11 -2.95 -4.25 10.02
CA LYS A 11 -3.12 -3.83 11.43
C LYS A 11 -2.31 -4.65 12.43
N HIS A 12 -2.10 -5.94 12.16
CA HIS A 12 -1.39 -6.85 13.06
C HIS A 12 0.08 -7.07 12.68
N HIS A 13 0.58 -6.37 11.66
CA HIS A 13 2.01 -6.31 11.40
C HIS A 13 2.73 -5.60 12.55
N ASN A 14 4.00 -5.96 12.78
CA ASN A 14 4.77 -5.46 13.92
C ASN A 14 5.36 -4.07 13.64
N TRP A 15 4.51 -3.06 13.66
CA TRP A 15 4.89 -1.65 13.52
C TRP A 15 5.59 -1.12 14.77
N LYS A 16 6.55 -0.22 14.61
CA LYS A 16 7.13 0.51 15.76
C LYS A 16 6.21 1.63 16.23
N GLU A 17 5.48 2.23 15.30
CA GLU A 17 4.58 3.37 15.52
C GLU A 17 3.16 3.00 15.09
N SER A 18 2.15 3.64 15.70
CA SER A 18 0.76 3.49 15.25
C SER A 18 0.43 4.31 13.99
N TRP A 19 1.33 5.19 13.59
CA TRP A 19 1.20 6.05 12.41
C TRP A 19 2.09 5.53 11.30
N LEU A 20 1.54 5.43 10.09
CA LEU A 20 2.32 5.12 8.89
C LEU A 20 2.19 6.24 7.87
N ASP A 21 3.30 6.51 7.21
CA ASP A 21 3.35 7.30 5.99
C ASP A 21 3.14 6.37 4.79
N PHE A 22 2.31 6.81 3.86
CA PHE A 22 2.01 6.15 2.61
C PHE A 22 2.39 7.03 1.43
N SER A 23 2.82 6.38 0.33
CA SER A 23 3.16 7.08 -0.91
C SER A 23 2.89 6.23 -2.14
N VAL A 24 2.54 6.87 -3.26
CA VAL A 24 2.55 6.25 -4.58
C VAL A 24 4.00 5.99 -5.00
N PHE A 25 4.46 4.77 -4.79
CA PHE A 25 5.85 4.37 -4.98
C PHE A 25 6.21 4.10 -6.46
N LEU A 26 5.31 3.45 -7.19
CA LEU A 26 5.51 3.11 -8.60
C LEU A 26 4.17 3.02 -9.31
N TYR A 27 4.07 3.58 -10.51
CA TYR A 27 2.97 3.31 -11.43
C TYR A 27 3.47 3.09 -12.85
N GLU A 28 3.62 1.83 -13.24
CA GLU A 28 4.12 1.43 -14.56
C GLU A 28 3.46 0.14 -15.02
N GLN A 29 3.30 -0.03 -16.34
CA GLN A 29 2.86 -1.29 -16.96
C GLN A 29 1.60 -1.93 -16.32
N ASN A 30 0.56 -1.12 -16.06
CA ASN A 30 -0.68 -1.54 -15.39
C ASN A 30 -0.50 -2.08 -13.97
N ARG A 31 0.56 -1.67 -13.27
CA ARG A 31 0.83 -2.01 -11.89
C ARG A 31 1.06 -0.74 -11.08
N LEU A 32 0.26 -0.56 -10.05
CA LEU A 32 0.43 0.50 -9.05
C LEU A 32 0.96 -0.14 -7.76
N ILE A 33 1.97 0.47 -7.17
CA ILE A 33 2.50 0.12 -5.86
C ILE A 33 2.32 1.32 -4.94
N ILE A 34 1.63 1.12 -3.83
CA ILE A 34 1.57 2.08 -2.72
C ILE A 34 2.48 1.54 -1.63
N SER A 35 3.48 2.30 -1.23
CA SER A 35 4.36 1.96 -0.11
C SER A 35 3.76 2.46 1.20
N GLY A 36 3.99 1.75 2.31
CA GLY A 36 3.69 2.17 3.67
C GLY A 36 4.88 1.92 4.60
N SER A 37 5.17 2.85 5.51
CA SER A 37 6.29 2.74 6.45
C SER A 37 6.11 3.60 7.71
N ASP A 38 6.75 3.18 8.79
CA ASP A 38 7.00 4.01 9.98
C ASP A 38 8.22 4.93 9.80
N ASP A 39 9.02 4.72 8.75
CA ASP A 39 10.21 5.50 8.43
C ASP A 39 10.42 5.62 6.90
N LEU A 40 9.43 6.23 6.23
CA LEU A 40 9.38 6.29 4.76
C LEU A 40 10.55 7.08 4.15
N SER A 41 11.30 7.84 4.93
CA SER A 41 12.50 8.55 4.46
C SER A 41 13.64 7.59 4.07
N TYR A 42 13.75 6.44 4.74
CA TYR A 42 14.88 5.51 4.56
C TYR A 42 14.47 4.16 3.97
N TYR A 43 13.27 3.69 4.27
CA TYR A 43 12.76 2.42 3.77
C TYR A 43 11.23 2.35 3.82
N HIS A 44 10.65 1.37 3.14
CA HIS A 44 9.28 0.93 3.44
C HIS A 44 9.22 -0.56 3.73
N THR A 45 8.22 -0.97 4.52
CA THR A 45 8.00 -2.36 4.92
C THR A 45 6.62 -2.88 4.53
N LEU A 46 5.82 -2.07 3.85
CA LEU A 46 4.58 -2.49 3.22
C LEU A 46 4.55 -2.01 1.79
N GLU A 47 4.14 -2.90 0.90
CA GLU A 47 3.65 -2.55 -0.43
C GLU A 47 2.23 -3.10 -0.60
N LEU A 48 1.29 -2.24 -0.96
CA LEU A 48 0.05 -2.67 -1.59
C LEU A 48 0.29 -2.69 -3.10
N ILE A 49 0.14 -3.88 -3.68
CA ILE A 49 0.37 -4.14 -5.09
C ILE A 49 -1.00 -4.27 -5.76
N ILE A 50 -1.30 -3.30 -6.61
CA ILE A 50 -2.55 -3.19 -7.34
C ILE A 50 -2.31 -3.57 -8.80
N ASP A 51 -2.89 -4.70 -9.21
CA ASP A 51 -2.81 -5.23 -10.57
C ASP A 51 -3.99 -4.70 -11.41
N THR A 52 -3.67 -4.03 -12.52
CA THR A 52 -4.65 -3.45 -13.46
C THR A 52 -5.59 -2.46 -12.78
N PRO A 53 -5.09 -1.29 -12.33
CA PRO A 53 -5.95 -0.24 -11.82
C PRO A 53 -6.81 0.34 -12.95
N TYR A 54 -8.11 0.42 -12.73
CA TYR A 54 -9.10 1.01 -13.64
C TYR A 54 -9.35 2.49 -13.36
N TYR A 55 -9.22 2.89 -12.10
CA TYR A 55 -9.42 4.26 -11.64
C TYR A 55 -8.49 4.55 -10.46
N ILE A 56 -7.87 5.73 -10.45
CA ILE A 56 -7.01 6.22 -9.37
C ILE A 56 -7.37 7.68 -9.11
N SER A 57 -7.55 8.06 -7.85
CA SER A 57 -7.74 9.45 -7.43
C SER A 57 -7.24 9.66 -6.01
N GLY A 58 -6.54 10.76 -5.75
CA GLY A 58 -6.04 11.06 -4.41
C GLY A 58 -4.76 11.88 -4.43
N VAL A 59 -4.17 12.01 -3.25
CA VAL A 59 -2.84 12.61 -3.05
C VAL A 59 -1.74 11.57 -3.30
N MET A 60 -0.52 12.03 -3.55
CA MET A 60 0.63 11.14 -3.77
C MET A 60 1.24 10.64 -2.46
N ASP A 61 1.20 11.47 -1.41
CA ASP A 61 1.78 11.20 -0.11
C ASP A 61 0.75 11.56 0.97
N TRP A 62 0.59 10.70 1.98
CA TRP A 62 -0.30 10.93 3.12
C TRP A 62 0.12 10.08 4.32
N SER A 63 -0.36 10.43 5.51
CA SER A 63 -0.15 9.65 6.73
C SER A 63 -1.49 9.15 7.27
N CYS A 64 -1.48 8.04 8.02
CA CYS A 64 -2.68 7.49 8.66
C CYS A 64 -2.36 6.96 10.06
N ASP A 65 -3.30 7.08 11.00
CA ASP A 65 -3.29 6.32 12.26
C ASP A 65 -3.95 4.95 12.06
N LEU A 66 -3.22 3.88 12.32
CA LEU A 66 -3.70 2.50 12.19
C LEU A 66 -4.76 2.12 13.24
N ASN A 67 -4.85 2.87 14.34
CA ASN A 67 -5.89 2.70 15.35
C ASN A 67 -7.27 3.16 14.83
N GLU A 68 -7.31 4.00 13.81
CA GLU A 68 -8.53 4.47 13.18
C GLU A 68 -8.99 3.52 12.04
N GLU A 69 -10.10 3.89 11.40
CA GLU A 69 -10.52 3.29 10.13
C GLU A 69 -9.74 3.92 8.97
N PHE A 70 -8.46 3.57 8.84
CA PHE A 70 -7.57 4.17 7.83
C PHE A 70 -7.72 3.60 6.42
N ILE A 71 -8.33 2.42 6.29
CA ILE A 71 -8.43 1.69 5.03
C ILE A 71 -9.79 0.99 4.94
N LYS A 72 -10.38 1.05 3.75
CA LYS A 72 -11.60 0.32 3.42
C LYS A 72 -11.39 -0.43 2.12
N LEU A 73 -11.73 -1.71 2.13
CA LEU A 73 -11.72 -2.57 0.96
C LEU A 73 -13.13 -3.12 0.75
N SER A 74 -13.65 -2.97 -0.47
CA SER A 74 -14.99 -3.44 -0.81
C SER A 74 -15.07 -3.89 -2.26
N GLY A 75 -15.95 -4.85 -2.52
CA GLY A 75 -16.31 -5.27 -3.88
C GLY A 75 -17.27 -4.30 -4.56
N CYS A 76 -17.08 -4.11 -5.86
CA CYS A 76 -18.02 -3.42 -6.75
C CYS A 76 -18.20 -4.25 -8.03
N THR A 77 -19.38 -4.14 -8.65
CA THR A 77 -19.65 -4.75 -9.94
C THR A 77 -20.00 -3.67 -10.96
N ASP A 78 -19.35 -3.70 -12.12
CA ASP A 78 -19.71 -2.86 -13.26
C ASP A 78 -19.68 -3.72 -14.52
N ASN A 79 -20.75 -3.69 -15.32
CA ASN A 79 -20.86 -4.47 -16.56
C ASN A 79 -20.46 -5.96 -16.40
N ALA A 80 -20.91 -6.60 -15.32
CA ALA A 80 -20.58 -7.99 -14.94
C ALA A 80 -19.09 -8.26 -14.64
N ARG A 81 -18.27 -7.23 -14.42
CA ARG A 81 -16.89 -7.35 -13.93
C ARG A 81 -16.85 -7.09 -12.43
N GLU A 82 -16.35 -8.06 -11.68
CA GLU A 82 -16.01 -7.89 -10.27
C GLU A 82 -14.73 -7.05 -10.15
N MET A 83 -14.79 -6.03 -9.31
CA MET A 83 -13.71 -5.11 -9.02
C MET A 83 -13.60 -4.88 -7.53
N LEU A 84 -12.41 -4.52 -7.09
CA LEU A 84 -12.11 -4.11 -5.74
C LEU A 84 -11.95 -2.59 -5.70
N VAL A 85 -12.56 -1.98 -4.71
CA VAL A 85 -12.41 -0.57 -4.36
C VAL A 85 -11.61 -0.50 -3.06
N LEU A 86 -10.43 0.12 -3.13
CA LEU A 86 -9.56 0.37 -2.00
C LEU A 86 -9.52 1.88 -1.73
N GLU A 87 -9.86 2.27 -0.52
CA GLU A 87 -9.94 3.65 -0.07
C GLU A 87 -9.07 3.83 1.18
N PHE A 88 -8.26 4.88 1.20
CA PHE A 88 -7.47 5.32 2.35
C PHE A 88 -8.08 6.56 2.96
N TYR A 89 -8.12 6.59 4.29
CA TYR A 89 -8.64 7.67 5.08
C TYR A 89 -7.63 8.13 6.11
N SER A 90 -7.64 9.42 6.41
CA SER A 90 -6.94 10.00 7.56
C SER A 90 -7.79 11.13 8.11
N GLU A 91 -8.00 11.15 9.43
CA GLU A 91 -8.87 12.13 10.09
C GLU A 91 -10.27 12.19 9.45
N PHE A 92 -10.82 11.02 9.10
CA PHE A 92 -12.12 10.84 8.41
C PHE A 92 -12.20 11.42 6.97
N GLU A 93 -11.10 11.92 6.41
CA GLU A 93 -11.04 12.41 5.04
C GLU A 93 -10.48 11.35 4.09
N LEU A 94 -11.12 11.16 2.93
CA LEU A 94 -10.60 10.29 1.86
C LEU A 94 -9.31 10.89 1.29
N LYS A 95 -8.19 10.16 1.42
CA LYS A 95 -6.88 10.58 0.91
C LYS A 95 -6.56 9.94 -0.45
N PHE A 96 -6.89 8.66 -0.61
CA PHE A 96 -6.58 7.92 -1.82
C PHE A 96 -7.65 6.88 -2.13
N LYS A 97 -7.97 6.72 -3.41
CA LYS A 97 -8.92 5.72 -3.91
C LYS A 97 -8.39 5.07 -5.16
N VAL A 98 -8.45 3.74 -5.19
CA VAL A 98 -8.16 2.95 -6.38
C VAL A 98 -9.23 1.88 -6.60
N ILE A 99 -9.61 1.71 -7.86
CA ILE A 99 -10.48 0.61 -8.31
C ILE A 99 -9.64 -0.29 -9.19
N ALA A 100 -9.61 -1.59 -8.89
CA ALA A 100 -8.75 -2.53 -9.60
C ALA A 100 -9.33 -3.95 -9.62
N LYS A 101 -8.73 -4.81 -10.45
CA LYS A 101 -9.11 -6.22 -10.51
C LYS A 101 -8.61 -7.01 -9.30
N LYS A 102 -7.41 -6.70 -8.84
CA LYS A 102 -6.73 -7.48 -7.80
C LYS A 102 -5.81 -6.60 -6.99
N ILE A 103 -5.81 -6.84 -5.70
CA ILE A 103 -4.97 -6.18 -4.71
C ILE A 103 -4.28 -7.28 -3.90
N SER A 104 -3.00 -7.09 -3.63
CA SER A 104 -2.20 -7.96 -2.78
C SER A 104 -1.25 -7.10 -1.94
N ILE A 105 -0.69 -7.69 -0.89
CA ILE A 105 0.26 -7.02 0.00
C ILE A 105 1.59 -7.77 0.02
N ASN A 106 2.66 -7.04 0.29
CA ASN A 106 3.99 -7.57 0.58
C ASN A 106 4.57 -6.82 1.78
N PHE A 107 5.28 -7.55 2.65
CA PHE A 107 5.91 -7.01 3.85
C PHE A 107 7.44 -7.02 3.80
N ASP A 108 8.02 -7.21 2.61
CA ASP A 108 9.46 -7.03 2.42
C ASP A 108 9.90 -5.61 2.79
N THR A 109 11.11 -5.49 3.33
CA THR A 109 11.76 -4.19 3.54
C THR A 109 12.46 -3.73 2.26
N VAL A 110 12.16 -2.51 1.83
CA VAL A 110 12.75 -1.88 0.64
C VAL A 110 13.56 -0.67 1.06
N PHE A 111 14.88 -0.74 0.96
CA PHE A 111 15.78 0.34 1.35
C PHE A 111 15.97 1.38 0.23
N TYR A 112 15.98 2.66 0.61
CA TYR A 112 16.17 3.80 -0.29
C TYR A 112 17.63 4.27 -0.35
N TYR A 113 18.55 3.46 0.18
CA TYR A 113 19.98 3.71 0.20
C TYR A 113 20.73 2.42 -0.10
N LYS A 114 22.00 2.55 -0.53
CA LYS A 114 22.84 1.39 -0.80
C LYS A 114 23.07 0.59 0.48
N ARG A 115 22.82 -0.70 0.43
CA ARG A 115 23.05 -1.63 1.54
C ARG A 115 23.56 -2.94 0.99
N GLU A 116 24.63 -3.44 1.59
CA GLU A 116 25.21 -4.74 1.26
C GLU A 116 24.62 -5.84 2.14
N ASN A 117 24.74 -7.10 1.71
CA ASN A 117 24.33 -8.29 2.48
C ASN A 117 22.84 -8.31 2.86
N LEU A 118 21.96 -8.01 1.89
CA LEU A 118 20.52 -8.08 2.06
C LEU A 118 20.06 -9.48 2.49
N LYS A 119 19.19 -9.53 3.49
CA LYS A 119 18.57 -10.76 3.98
C LYS A 119 17.37 -11.14 3.11
N ILE A 120 16.84 -12.35 3.32
CA ILE A 120 15.56 -12.75 2.74
C ILE A 120 14.48 -11.77 3.21
N GLY A 121 13.69 -11.26 2.27
CA GLY A 121 12.68 -10.22 2.53
C GLY A 121 13.25 -8.79 2.59
N GLU A 122 14.52 -8.59 2.26
CA GLU A 122 15.12 -7.26 2.10
C GLU A 122 15.49 -7.02 0.62
N ARG A 123 15.20 -5.83 0.10
CA ARG A 123 15.59 -5.42 -1.25
C ARG A 123 15.90 -3.93 -1.31
N LEU A 124 16.48 -3.49 -2.42
CA LEU A 124 16.70 -2.07 -2.71
C LEU A 124 15.56 -1.53 -3.57
N ALA A 125 15.25 -0.24 -3.42
CA ALA A 125 14.35 0.44 -4.34
C ALA A 125 14.93 0.42 -5.77
N TYR A 126 14.05 0.41 -6.78
CA TYR A 126 14.42 0.18 -8.18
C TYR A 126 15.37 1.23 -8.76
N TRP A 127 15.45 2.41 -8.15
CA TRP A 127 16.34 3.50 -8.57
C TRP A 127 17.73 3.45 -7.92
N ILE A 128 17.95 2.59 -6.94
CA ILE A 128 19.25 2.44 -6.26
C ILE A 128 20.14 1.51 -7.11
N LYS A 129 21.28 2.06 -7.54
CA LYS A 129 22.27 1.40 -8.41
C LYS A 129 23.47 0.86 -7.64
#